data_AF-A0A0M6WAD1-F1
#
_entry.id   AF-A0A0M6WAD1-F1
#
_cell.length_a   1.000
_cell.length_b   1.000
_cell.length_c   1.000
_cell.angle_alpha   90.00
_cell.angle_beta   90.00
_cell.angle_gamma   90.00
#
_symmetry.space_group_name_H-M   'P 1'
#
loop_
_entity.id
_entity.type
_entity.pdbx_description
1 polymer ?
#
loop_
_entity_poly.entity_id
_entity_poly.type
_entity_poly.pdbx_seq_one_letter_code
_entity_poly.pdbx_strand_id
1 'polypeptide(L)'
;MRKIKRFLSALLCGVILITGTLAGVSVRTDAAASSYAVQLRAAGFPDSYIRALSALHTAYPQWQFQAVKTGLDWNTVVSKESVNGVNLVPKTGNDATKSTADGAYDWTTNVWTVYDGSSWVGADADYIAYYLDPRNFLNETDIFQFESLSFSKVQTRQGVSSILKGTFMENMVEDSDGSELDYAQAFMDIGEETGVSPYHLASRVRQEQGLKGTSSLISGTYSGYEGYYNYFNVGAAGITSTLVIKNGLAYAKKAGWNTRYAALEGGAKILAKNYIGVGQDTLYFQKFNVVNQKNLYSHQYMANLAAAYNEGRKLGQGYADKQQAFVFRIPVYSGMPASAVTFTASGNPNNYLKSLSVTGQTLTPVFRGDTTSYSLVVDSKVSSVTISASPVAAKSSVTGTGTKKLQTGTNTCKVTCKSESGASKTYTLTIVKKAGAAAETEKTSVTSKTYQLKNKMVTGIAPGTKAATFLKKLKVTAGTVKLFSASKKSVTGIVSTGNVLQVYDSKNKKVSSYTLVIYGDVNGDGKINKTDLNRLNRHLNGTQKLTGCYLKAADTNRKKDGVNVLDLVYLNKHLQGKITIQQ
;
A
#
# COMPACT_ATOMS: atom_id res chain seq x y z
N MET A 1 76.58 -45.64 -1.98
CA MET A 1 77.31 -44.46 -1.47
C MET A 1 77.75 -43.62 -2.66
N ARG A 2 77.28 -42.35 -2.77
CA ARG A 2 77.84 -41.22 -3.57
C ARG A 2 78.09 -41.47 -5.08
N LYS A 3 77.77 -40.60 -6.03
CA LYS A 3 77.21 -39.23 -6.09
C LYS A 3 77.14 -38.88 -7.59
N ILE A 4 76.34 -37.86 -7.93
CA ILE A 4 76.69 -36.76 -8.87
C ILE A 4 76.28 -36.87 -10.37
N LYS A 5 75.34 -35.96 -10.68
CA LYS A 5 75.30 -34.92 -11.74
C LYS A 5 74.53 -35.18 -13.06
N ARG A 6 73.49 -34.33 -13.17
CA ARG A 6 73.16 -33.39 -14.26
C ARG A 6 72.87 -34.00 -15.63
N PHE A 7 71.71 -33.65 -16.20
CA PHE A 7 71.69 -32.82 -17.40
C PHE A 7 70.39 -32.01 -17.51
N LEU A 8 70.57 -30.71 -17.66
CA LEU A 8 69.61 -29.72 -18.11
C LEU A 8 69.61 -29.78 -19.64
N SER A 9 68.46 -29.79 -20.31
CA SER A 9 68.31 -29.33 -21.71
C SER A 9 66.83 -29.12 -22.03
N ALA A 10 66.45 -27.85 -22.12
CA ALA A 10 65.27 -27.40 -22.86
C ALA A 10 65.67 -27.24 -24.34
N LEU A 11 64.80 -27.62 -25.28
CA LEU A 11 64.19 -26.70 -26.27
C LEU A 11 63.40 -27.47 -27.36
N LEU A 12 62.18 -26.98 -27.58
CA LEU A 12 61.49 -26.69 -28.85
C LEU A 12 60.92 -27.77 -29.80
N CYS A 13 59.71 -27.40 -30.23
CA CYS A 13 59.13 -27.44 -31.58
C CYS A 13 58.30 -28.65 -32.02
N GLY A 14 56.99 -28.40 -32.11
CA GLY A 14 56.03 -29.16 -32.91
C GLY A 14 54.81 -28.30 -33.18
N VAL A 15 54.93 -27.34 -34.11
CA VAL A 15 53.80 -26.60 -34.68
C VAL A 15 53.07 -27.53 -35.65
N ILE A 16 51.78 -27.76 -35.43
CA ILE A 16 50.88 -28.32 -36.44
C ILE A 16 49.88 -27.22 -36.82
N LEU A 17 50.08 -26.67 -38.01
CA LEU A 17 49.05 -25.93 -38.74
C LEU A 17 48.03 -26.93 -39.29
N ILE A 18 46.75 -26.74 -38.96
CA ILE A 18 45.64 -27.27 -39.75
C ILE A 18 44.78 -26.07 -40.17
N THR A 19 44.84 -25.76 -41.46
CA THR A 19 43.88 -24.91 -42.15
C THR A 19 42.64 -25.73 -42.46
N GLY A 20 41.46 -25.19 -42.12
CA GLY A 20 40.18 -25.81 -42.44
C GLY A 20 39.03 -24.91 -42.02
N THR A 21 38.58 -24.07 -42.94
CA THR A 21 37.32 -23.32 -42.82
C THR A 21 36.14 -24.26 -42.96
N LEU A 22 35.29 -24.33 -41.93
CA LEU A 22 33.90 -24.76 -42.06
C LEU A 22 33.03 -24.06 -41.00
N ALA A 23 32.12 -23.25 -41.54
CA ALA A 23 30.88 -22.73 -41.01
C ALA A 23 30.51 -23.00 -39.54
N GLY A 24 30.31 -21.92 -38.80
CA GLY A 24 29.04 -21.71 -38.08
C GLY A 24 28.69 -22.70 -36.98
N VAL A 25 29.58 -22.91 -36.01
CA VAL A 25 29.16 -23.28 -34.65
C VAL A 25 29.74 -22.22 -33.73
N SER A 26 28.88 -21.34 -33.22
CA SER A 26 29.23 -20.45 -32.12
C SER A 26 29.53 -21.34 -30.92
N VAL A 27 30.81 -21.60 -30.69
CA VAL A 27 31.29 -22.22 -29.46
C VAL A 27 30.98 -21.22 -28.35
N ARG A 28 29.82 -21.40 -27.72
CA ARG A 28 29.64 -20.99 -26.32
C ARG A 28 30.69 -21.78 -25.56
N THR A 29 31.84 -21.19 -25.33
CA THR A 29 32.88 -21.78 -24.50
C THR A 29 32.28 -21.96 -23.11
N ASP A 30 31.98 -23.21 -22.80
CA ASP A 30 31.40 -23.64 -21.54
C ASP A 30 32.34 -23.25 -20.39
N ALA A 31 32.05 -22.12 -19.76
CA ALA A 31 32.48 -21.85 -18.38
C ALA A 31 32.05 -23.00 -17.42
N ALA A 32 31.12 -23.87 -17.86
CA ALA A 32 30.70 -25.07 -17.16
C ALA A 32 31.78 -26.17 -17.09
N ALA A 33 32.81 -26.15 -17.95
CA ALA A 33 33.78 -27.25 -18.10
C ALA A 33 35.22 -26.94 -17.62
N SER A 34 35.48 -25.81 -16.94
CA SER A 34 36.80 -25.56 -16.34
C SER A 34 36.99 -26.41 -15.07
N SER A 35 38.22 -26.83 -14.78
CA SER A 35 38.54 -27.58 -13.55
C SER A 35 38.14 -26.82 -12.28
N TYR A 36 38.16 -25.49 -12.33
CA TYR A 36 37.76 -24.63 -11.21
C TYR A 36 36.24 -24.56 -11.02
N ALA A 37 35.46 -24.57 -12.10
CA ALA A 37 34.00 -24.63 -12.02
C ALA A 37 33.53 -25.91 -11.30
N VAL A 38 34.21 -27.04 -11.52
CA VAL A 38 33.97 -28.29 -10.78
C VAL A 38 34.30 -28.13 -9.30
N GLN A 39 35.40 -27.47 -8.95
CA GLN A 39 35.78 -27.20 -7.55
C GLN A 39 34.75 -26.31 -6.85
N LEU A 40 34.25 -25.26 -7.51
CA LEU A 40 33.22 -24.38 -6.94
C LEU A 40 31.90 -25.14 -6.67
N ARG A 41 31.48 -26.03 -7.57
CA ARG A 41 30.30 -26.89 -7.35
C ARG A 41 30.51 -27.84 -6.19
N ALA A 42 31.68 -28.48 -6.13
CA ALA A 42 32.04 -29.36 -5.01
C ALA A 42 32.10 -28.60 -3.68
N ALA A 43 32.52 -27.34 -3.69
CA ALA A 43 32.49 -26.43 -2.54
C ALA A 43 31.08 -25.99 -2.15
N GLY A 44 30.05 -26.32 -2.95
CA GLY A 44 28.63 -26.10 -2.62
C GLY A 44 27.99 -24.90 -3.30
N PHE A 45 28.63 -24.26 -4.27
CA PHE A 45 28.03 -23.18 -5.04
C PHE A 45 27.05 -23.71 -6.11
N PRO A 46 25.83 -23.14 -6.20
CA PRO A 46 24.92 -23.40 -7.32
C PRO A 46 25.45 -22.86 -8.65
N ASP A 47 24.97 -23.42 -9.77
CA ASP A 47 25.39 -23.02 -11.13
C ASP A 47 25.28 -21.52 -11.41
N SER A 48 24.28 -20.84 -10.82
CA SER A 48 24.08 -19.40 -10.98
C SER A 48 25.23 -18.52 -10.44
N TYR A 49 26.15 -19.08 -9.65
CA TYR A 49 27.32 -18.37 -9.10
C TYR A 49 28.58 -18.61 -9.93
N ILE A 50 28.66 -19.75 -10.61
CA ILE A 50 29.90 -20.33 -11.13
C ILE A 50 30.60 -19.43 -12.14
N ARG A 51 29.83 -18.81 -13.05
CA ARG A 51 30.39 -17.91 -14.07
C ARG A 51 31.13 -16.73 -13.46
N ALA A 52 30.51 -16.03 -12.52
CA ALA A 52 31.08 -14.83 -11.90
C ALA A 52 32.31 -15.18 -11.05
N LEU A 53 32.22 -16.23 -10.23
CA LEU A 53 33.33 -16.68 -9.39
C LEU A 53 34.51 -17.21 -10.21
N SER A 54 34.25 -17.92 -11.32
CA SER A 54 35.32 -18.39 -12.21
C SER A 54 36.04 -17.23 -12.90
N ALA A 55 35.30 -16.18 -13.30
CA ALA A 55 35.89 -14.97 -13.86
C ALA A 55 36.78 -14.25 -12.83
N LEU A 56 36.30 -14.12 -11.58
CA LEU A 56 37.09 -13.55 -10.50
C LEU A 56 38.33 -14.36 -10.17
N HIS A 57 38.23 -15.70 -10.11
CA HIS A 57 39.41 -16.54 -9.91
C HIS A 57 40.44 -16.42 -11.04
N THR A 58 39.97 -16.28 -12.27
CA THR A 58 40.86 -16.10 -13.44
C THR A 58 41.64 -14.79 -13.32
N ALA A 59 40.99 -13.71 -12.88
CA ALA A 59 41.63 -12.42 -12.67
C ALA A 59 42.51 -12.38 -11.41
N TYR A 60 42.07 -13.06 -10.33
CA TYR A 60 42.67 -13.06 -9.00
C TYR A 60 42.85 -14.49 -8.48
N PRO A 61 43.88 -15.23 -8.94
CA PRO A 61 44.02 -16.67 -8.65
C PRO A 61 44.22 -17.02 -7.18
N GLN A 62 44.66 -16.06 -6.36
CA GLN A 62 44.86 -16.26 -4.92
C GLN A 62 43.57 -16.07 -4.10
N TRP A 63 42.49 -15.59 -4.72
CA TRP A 63 41.20 -15.44 -4.04
C TRP A 63 40.55 -16.80 -3.81
N GLN A 64 40.05 -16.99 -2.60
CA GLN A 64 39.38 -18.22 -2.18
C GLN A 64 37.91 -17.95 -1.91
N PHE A 65 37.03 -18.74 -2.53
CA PHE A 65 35.58 -18.62 -2.35
C PHE A 65 35.06 -19.79 -1.51
N GLN A 66 34.35 -19.47 -0.44
CA GLN A 66 33.73 -20.44 0.46
C GLN A 66 32.22 -20.26 0.43
N ALA A 67 31.49 -21.31 0.00
CA ALA A 67 30.03 -21.30 0.06
C ALA A 67 29.58 -21.52 1.50
N VAL A 68 28.75 -20.62 2.01
CA VAL A 68 28.11 -20.75 3.32
C VAL A 68 26.66 -21.16 3.09
N LYS A 69 26.39 -22.46 3.14
CA LYS A 69 25.03 -22.99 3.07
C LYS A 69 24.28 -22.59 4.35
N THR A 70 23.43 -21.57 4.25
CA THR A 70 22.75 -20.99 5.42
C THR A 70 21.69 -21.92 5.99
N GLY A 71 21.13 -22.82 5.15
CA GLY A 71 20.00 -23.67 5.49
C GLY A 71 18.67 -22.92 5.55
N LEU A 72 18.65 -21.63 5.19
CA LEU A 72 17.47 -20.79 5.23
C LEU A 72 16.77 -20.74 3.87
N ASP A 73 15.44 -20.70 3.88
CA ASP A 73 14.61 -20.50 2.70
C ASP A 73 14.61 -19.02 2.27
N TRP A 74 14.88 -18.77 0.99
CA TRP A 74 15.03 -17.44 0.41
C TRP A 74 13.84 -16.52 0.70
N ASN A 75 12.61 -16.98 0.45
CA ASN A 75 11.41 -16.16 0.64
C ASN A 75 11.18 -15.85 2.12
N THR A 76 11.51 -16.80 2.99
CA THR A 76 11.47 -16.59 4.44
C THR A 76 12.47 -15.50 4.87
N VAL A 77 13.72 -15.55 4.38
CA VAL A 77 14.72 -14.51 4.67
C VAL A 77 14.24 -13.15 4.19
N VAL A 78 13.79 -13.03 2.93
CA VAL A 78 13.27 -11.77 2.38
C VAL A 78 12.11 -11.23 3.23
N SER A 79 11.17 -12.08 3.65
CA SER A 79 10.05 -11.67 4.49
C SER A 79 10.51 -11.17 5.87
N LYS A 80 11.48 -11.83 6.51
CA LYS A 80 12.01 -11.42 7.82
C LYS A 80 12.81 -10.13 7.73
N GLU A 81 13.59 -9.95 6.68
CA GLU A 81 14.36 -8.73 6.43
C GLU A 81 13.48 -7.54 6.01
N SER A 82 12.30 -7.82 5.46
CA SER A 82 11.32 -6.81 5.00
C SER A 82 10.37 -6.33 6.10
N VAL A 83 10.58 -6.75 7.36
CA VAL A 83 9.85 -6.20 8.51
C VAL A 83 10.20 -4.72 8.67
N ASN A 84 9.18 -3.89 8.79
CA ASN A 84 9.32 -2.44 8.98
C ASN A 84 10.26 -2.12 10.14
N GLY A 85 11.28 -1.29 9.87
CA GLY A 85 12.28 -0.88 10.85
C GLY A 85 13.57 -1.71 10.85
N VAL A 86 13.60 -2.89 10.21
CA VAL A 86 14.80 -3.75 10.16
C VAL A 86 15.81 -3.24 9.14
N ASN A 87 15.39 -3.09 7.88
CA ASN A 87 16.19 -2.53 6.80
C ASN A 87 15.69 -1.15 6.42
N LEU A 88 16.59 -0.18 6.44
CA LEU A 88 16.29 1.24 6.25
C LEU A 88 17.02 1.82 5.05
N VAL A 89 16.36 2.80 4.43
CA VAL A 89 16.91 3.64 3.36
C VAL A 89 16.71 5.13 3.69
N PRO A 90 17.50 6.03 3.10
CA PRO A 90 17.31 7.46 3.29
C PRO A 90 15.94 7.93 2.78
N LYS A 91 15.24 8.74 3.58
CA LYS A 91 13.96 9.37 3.24
C LYS A 91 14.07 10.28 2.01
N THR A 92 15.24 10.85 1.75
CA THR A 92 15.54 11.67 0.57
C THR A 92 15.93 10.86 -0.66
N GLY A 93 16.08 9.53 -0.53
CA GLY A 93 16.34 8.62 -1.65
C GLY A 93 15.15 8.47 -2.59
N ASN A 94 15.32 7.65 -3.62
CA ASN A 94 14.27 7.35 -4.60
C ASN A 94 13.06 6.69 -3.90
N ASP A 95 11.85 7.09 -4.24
CA ASP A 95 10.64 6.55 -3.61
C ASP A 95 10.44 5.04 -3.86
N ALA A 96 10.95 4.52 -4.98
CA ALA A 96 10.87 3.09 -5.29
C ALA A 96 11.70 2.21 -4.34
N THR A 97 12.66 2.78 -3.60
CA THR A 97 13.47 2.00 -2.65
C THR A 97 12.81 1.91 -1.27
N LYS A 98 11.66 2.56 -1.06
CA LYS A 98 11.03 2.74 0.24
C LYS A 98 9.80 1.84 0.36
N SER A 99 9.66 1.19 1.51
CA SER A 99 8.53 0.30 1.80
C SER A 99 7.20 1.03 1.69
N THR A 100 6.22 0.39 1.06
CA THR A 100 4.81 0.79 1.10
C THR A 100 3.94 -0.22 1.85
N ALA A 101 4.56 -1.14 2.61
CA ALA A 101 3.87 -2.07 3.48
C ALA A 101 3.05 -1.33 4.54
N ASP A 102 2.05 -2.02 5.09
CA ASP A 102 1.18 -1.45 6.12
C ASP A 102 1.99 -0.84 7.27
N GLY A 103 1.70 0.41 7.61
CA GLY A 103 2.42 1.19 8.62
C GLY A 103 3.72 1.86 8.15
N ALA A 104 4.28 1.53 6.99
CA ALA A 104 5.47 2.18 6.44
C ALA A 104 5.17 3.45 5.64
N TYR A 105 3.95 3.57 5.10
CA TYR A 105 3.58 4.62 4.17
C TYR A 105 2.10 5.00 4.25
N ASP A 106 1.83 6.30 4.30
CA ASP A 106 0.49 6.87 4.22
C ASP A 106 0.19 7.33 2.78
N TRP A 107 -0.66 6.57 2.11
CA TRP A 107 -1.12 6.84 0.75
C TRP A 107 -1.91 8.14 0.61
N THR A 108 -2.53 8.65 1.68
CA THR A 108 -3.35 9.86 1.65
C THR A 108 -2.53 11.15 1.78
N THR A 109 -1.34 11.06 2.37
CA THR A 109 -0.45 12.20 2.60
C THR A 109 0.86 12.11 1.81
N ASN A 110 1.17 10.95 1.20
CA ASN A 110 2.45 10.65 0.55
C ASN A 110 3.64 10.79 1.51
N VAL A 111 3.47 10.30 2.75
CA VAL A 111 4.49 10.37 3.81
C VAL A 111 4.91 8.97 4.21
N TRP A 112 6.23 8.73 4.23
CA TRP A 112 6.81 7.51 4.80
C TRP A 112 7.07 7.68 6.31
N THR A 113 6.76 6.62 7.06
CA THR A 113 7.05 6.49 8.48
C THR A 113 8.56 6.45 8.71
N VAL A 114 9.03 7.29 9.63
CA VAL A 114 10.44 7.33 10.04
C VAL A 114 10.65 6.31 11.16
N TYR A 115 11.66 5.47 11.01
CA TYR A 115 12.01 4.41 11.97
C TYR A 115 13.29 4.68 12.75
N ASP A 116 14.21 5.51 12.20
CA ASP A 116 15.45 5.90 12.88
C ASP A 116 15.78 7.37 12.58
N GLY A 117 16.19 8.09 13.64
CA GLY A 117 16.42 9.53 13.62
C GLY A 117 15.23 10.32 13.05
N SER A 118 15.53 11.20 12.09
CA SER A 118 14.52 12.03 11.40
C SER A 118 14.41 11.72 9.90
N SER A 119 15.24 10.81 9.38
CA SER A 119 15.52 10.70 7.95
C SER A 119 15.64 9.27 7.42
N TRP A 120 15.41 8.23 8.23
CA TRP A 120 15.46 6.84 7.79
C TRP A 120 14.09 6.18 7.80
N VAL A 121 13.73 5.56 6.68
CA VAL A 121 12.43 4.92 6.46
C VAL A 121 12.63 3.46 6.04
N GLY A 122 11.60 2.62 6.18
CA GLY A 122 11.68 1.21 5.80
C GLY A 122 12.02 1.03 4.31
N ALA A 123 12.84 0.03 3.99
CA ALA A 123 13.24 -0.30 2.62
C ALA A 123 12.19 -1.20 1.92
N ASP A 124 12.06 -1.03 0.60
CA ASP A 124 11.20 -1.85 -0.24
C ASP A 124 11.69 -3.32 -0.31
N ALA A 125 10.76 -4.28 -0.38
CA ALA A 125 11.08 -5.70 -0.32
C ALA A 125 11.89 -6.20 -1.53
N ASP A 126 11.61 -5.69 -2.74
CA ASP A 126 12.37 -6.05 -3.95
C ASP A 126 13.78 -5.44 -3.89
N TYR A 127 13.90 -4.25 -3.30
CA TYR A 127 15.20 -3.62 -3.06
C TYR A 127 16.03 -4.36 -2.00
N ILE A 128 15.40 -4.86 -0.93
CA ILE A 128 16.03 -5.73 0.06
C ILE A 128 16.49 -7.03 -0.58
N ALA A 129 15.64 -7.67 -1.38
CA ALA A 129 15.97 -8.91 -2.09
C ALA A 129 17.18 -8.73 -3.04
N TYR A 130 17.30 -7.57 -3.69
CA TYR A 130 18.47 -7.22 -4.50
C TYR A 130 19.77 -7.19 -3.67
N TYR A 131 19.77 -6.60 -2.48
CA TYR A 131 20.95 -6.57 -1.60
C TYR A 131 21.23 -7.89 -0.87
N LEU A 132 20.18 -8.69 -0.62
CA LEU A 132 20.33 -10.03 -0.09
C LEU A 132 20.96 -10.99 -1.11
N ASP A 133 20.76 -10.78 -2.40
CA ASP A 133 21.24 -11.72 -3.43
C ASP A 133 22.75 -11.53 -3.69
N PRO A 134 23.62 -12.43 -3.21
CA PRO A 134 25.06 -12.25 -3.35
C PRO A 134 25.52 -12.21 -4.81
N ARG A 135 24.76 -12.79 -5.74
CA ARG A 135 25.09 -12.88 -7.17
C ARG A 135 25.19 -11.50 -7.82
N ASN A 136 24.51 -10.50 -7.27
CA ASN A 136 24.58 -9.11 -7.73
C ASN A 136 25.93 -8.44 -7.46
N PHE A 137 26.75 -9.01 -6.58
CA PHE A 137 27.95 -8.37 -6.07
C PHE A 137 29.22 -9.21 -6.29
N LEU A 138 29.14 -10.26 -7.12
CA LEU A 138 30.28 -11.10 -7.47
C LEU A 138 31.10 -10.45 -8.60
N ASN A 139 31.73 -9.32 -8.28
CA ASN A 139 32.67 -8.61 -9.14
C ASN A 139 33.85 -8.07 -8.30
N GLU A 140 34.92 -7.62 -8.95
CA GLU A 140 36.19 -7.22 -8.31
C GLU A 140 36.11 -5.98 -7.40
N THR A 141 34.96 -5.31 -7.38
CA THR A 141 34.71 -4.11 -6.58
C THR A 141 33.77 -4.39 -5.42
N ASP A 142 32.68 -5.11 -5.65
CA ASP A 142 31.58 -5.24 -4.68
C ASP A 142 31.65 -6.51 -3.82
N ILE A 143 32.54 -7.46 -4.16
CA ILE A 143 32.68 -8.75 -3.47
C ILE A 143 33.21 -8.63 -2.04
N PHE A 144 33.89 -7.53 -1.70
CA PHE A 144 34.53 -7.32 -0.40
C PHE A 144 33.55 -7.22 0.77
N GLN A 145 32.25 -7.10 0.53
CA GLN A 145 31.25 -7.30 1.59
C GLN A 145 31.21 -8.75 2.13
N PHE A 146 31.74 -9.71 1.36
CA PHE A 146 31.86 -11.12 1.72
C PHE A 146 33.26 -11.48 2.21
N GLU A 147 34.20 -10.54 2.30
CA GLU A 147 35.54 -10.83 2.82
C GLU A 147 35.45 -11.31 4.27
N SER A 148 36.15 -12.42 4.56
CA SER A 148 36.26 -12.99 5.89
C SER A 148 37.03 -12.05 6.81
N LEU A 149 36.37 -11.66 7.89
CA LEU A 149 36.94 -10.92 9.01
C LEU A 149 37.57 -11.87 10.05
N SER A 150 37.44 -13.18 9.88
CA SER A 150 38.15 -14.21 10.64
C SER A 150 39.58 -14.41 10.13
N PHE A 151 40.50 -14.75 11.03
CA PHE A 151 41.87 -15.14 10.69
C PHE A 151 41.91 -16.34 9.75
N SER A 152 42.81 -16.30 8.77
CA SER A 152 43.10 -17.41 7.88
C SER A 152 44.59 -17.51 7.59
N LYS A 153 45.11 -18.73 7.52
CA LYS A 153 46.53 -19.03 7.24
C LYS A 153 47.00 -18.59 5.85
N VAL A 154 46.08 -18.18 4.98
CA VAL A 154 46.40 -17.65 3.64
C VAL A 154 46.86 -16.21 3.69
N GLN A 155 46.58 -15.52 4.80
CA GLN A 155 46.99 -14.15 5.03
C GLN A 155 48.47 -14.13 5.39
N THR A 156 49.19 -13.11 4.94
CA THR A 156 50.64 -13.02 5.09
C THR A 156 51.06 -11.66 5.62
N ARG A 157 52.21 -11.60 6.30
CA ARG A 157 52.83 -10.32 6.70
C ARG A 157 52.99 -9.39 5.51
N GLN A 158 53.38 -9.91 4.34
CA GLN A 158 53.52 -9.10 3.12
C GLN A 158 52.19 -8.47 2.68
N GLY A 159 51.07 -9.20 2.77
CA GLY A 159 49.76 -8.65 2.48
C GLY A 159 49.34 -7.56 3.47
N VAL A 160 49.70 -7.71 4.75
CA VAL A 160 49.55 -6.63 5.74
C VAL A 160 50.42 -5.43 5.36
N SER A 161 51.70 -5.64 5.04
CA SER A 161 52.60 -4.56 4.60
C SER A 161 52.05 -3.81 3.37
N SER A 162 51.44 -4.50 2.41
CA SER A 162 50.76 -3.87 1.27
C SER A 162 49.60 -2.97 1.67
N ILE A 163 48.86 -3.31 2.73
CA ILE A 163 47.78 -2.48 3.30
C ILE A 163 48.34 -1.25 4.01
N LEU A 164 49.44 -1.43 4.74
CA LEU A 164 50.07 -0.38 5.56
C LEU A 164 50.95 0.57 4.76
N LYS A 165 51.26 0.25 3.49
CA LYS A 165 52.08 1.07 2.61
C LYS A 165 51.55 2.51 2.50
N GLY A 166 52.44 3.49 2.67
CA GLY A 166 52.11 4.91 2.67
C GLY A 166 51.38 5.40 3.92
N THR A 167 51.37 4.60 4.99
CA THR A 167 50.79 4.99 6.29
C THR A 167 51.88 5.14 7.36
N PHE A 168 51.54 5.77 8.48
CA PHE A 168 52.40 5.84 9.67
C PHE A 168 52.78 4.47 10.25
N MET A 169 52.11 3.39 9.82
CA MET A 169 52.37 2.01 10.23
C MET A 169 53.25 1.24 9.22
N GLU A 170 53.74 1.88 8.15
CA GLU A 170 54.58 1.23 7.13
C GLU A 170 55.93 0.77 7.70
N ASN A 171 56.51 1.55 8.61
CA ASN A 171 57.82 1.31 9.21
C ASN A 171 57.70 0.89 10.68
N MET A 172 58.80 0.35 11.22
CA MET A 172 58.89 0.06 12.65
C MET A 172 58.81 1.35 13.48
N VAL A 173 58.30 1.22 14.71
CA VAL A 173 58.20 2.33 15.67
C VAL A 173 58.68 1.86 17.03
N GLU A 174 59.39 2.73 17.76
CA GLU A 174 59.71 2.47 19.16
C GLU A 174 58.44 2.57 20.01
N ASP A 175 58.14 1.53 20.79
CA ASP A 175 57.03 1.47 21.72
C ASP A 175 57.39 2.12 23.07
N SER A 176 56.39 2.39 23.90
CA SER A 176 56.55 3.06 25.21
C SER A 176 57.43 2.29 26.21
N ASP A 177 57.66 1.00 25.98
CA ASP A 177 58.55 0.15 26.78
C ASP A 177 59.98 0.06 26.20
N GLY A 178 60.27 0.80 25.12
CA GLY A 178 61.57 0.82 24.44
C GLY A 178 61.77 -0.34 23.44
N SER A 179 60.76 -1.19 23.23
CA SER A 179 60.80 -2.22 22.18
C SER A 179 60.54 -1.63 20.79
N GLU A 180 61.04 -2.28 19.73
CA GLU A 180 60.67 -1.94 18.36
C GLU A 180 59.42 -2.74 17.93
N LEU A 181 58.39 -2.04 17.48
CA LEU A 181 57.15 -2.60 16.97
C LEU A 181 57.13 -2.58 15.45
N ASP A 182 57.08 -3.76 14.83
CA ASP A 182 56.66 -3.93 13.44
C ASP A 182 55.15 -4.13 13.38
N TYR A 183 54.41 -3.12 12.92
CA TYR A 183 52.95 -3.19 12.82
C TYR A 183 52.47 -4.36 11.96
N ALA A 184 53.17 -4.69 10.86
CA ALA A 184 52.73 -5.75 9.98
C ALA A 184 52.83 -7.12 10.67
N GLN A 185 53.91 -7.35 11.42
CA GLN A 185 54.05 -8.56 12.23
C GLN A 185 53.08 -8.58 13.41
N ALA A 186 52.93 -7.44 14.11
CA ALA A 186 52.01 -7.34 15.24
C ALA A 186 50.55 -7.67 14.83
N PHE A 187 50.07 -7.15 13.70
CA PHE A 187 48.74 -7.52 13.21
C PHE A 187 48.61 -9.00 12.89
N MET A 188 49.65 -9.63 12.33
CA MET A 188 49.65 -11.07 12.07
C MET A 188 49.55 -11.88 13.37
N ASP A 189 50.38 -11.55 14.37
CA ASP A 189 50.42 -12.25 15.66
C ASP A 189 49.09 -12.08 16.40
N ILE A 190 48.59 -10.85 16.49
CA ILE A 190 47.30 -10.54 17.11
C ILE A 190 46.17 -11.23 16.37
N GLY A 191 46.21 -11.26 15.03
CA GLY A 191 45.19 -11.92 14.24
C GLY A 191 45.13 -13.42 14.51
N GLU A 192 46.29 -14.08 14.59
CA GLU A 192 46.39 -15.50 14.94
C GLU A 192 45.89 -15.78 16.36
N GLU A 193 46.26 -14.95 17.34
CA GLU A 193 45.84 -15.09 18.74
C GLU A 193 44.33 -14.88 18.92
N THR A 194 43.78 -13.85 18.28
CA THR A 194 42.39 -13.43 18.49
C THR A 194 41.39 -14.08 17.54
N GLY A 195 41.88 -14.75 16.49
CA GLY A 195 41.05 -15.28 15.41
C GLY A 195 40.48 -14.21 14.48
N VAL A 196 40.99 -12.97 14.53
CA VAL A 196 40.56 -11.86 13.66
C VAL A 196 41.50 -11.73 12.46
N SER A 197 40.95 -11.37 11.31
CA SER A 197 41.70 -11.12 10.09
C SER A 197 42.74 -10.00 10.30
N PRO A 198 44.06 -10.26 10.17
CA PRO A 198 45.09 -9.23 10.21
C PRO A 198 44.89 -8.15 9.15
N TYR A 199 44.33 -8.52 7.99
CA TYR A 199 44.01 -7.56 6.93
C TYR A 199 42.87 -6.63 7.36
N HIS A 200 41.87 -7.16 8.06
CA HIS A 200 40.79 -6.36 8.63
C HIS A 200 41.30 -5.41 9.70
N LEU A 201 42.12 -5.90 10.65
CA LEU A 201 42.69 -5.08 11.71
C LEU A 201 43.54 -3.93 11.13
N ALA A 202 44.46 -4.24 10.23
CA ALA A 202 45.31 -3.25 9.55
C ALA A 202 44.49 -2.21 8.78
N SER A 203 43.49 -2.66 8.01
CA SER A 203 42.63 -1.76 7.24
C SER A 203 41.76 -0.87 8.14
N ARG A 204 41.22 -1.41 9.25
CA ARG A 204 40.46 -0.63 10.22
C ARG A 204 41.32 0.44 10.86
N VAL A 205 42.50 0.11 11.37
CA VAL A 205 43.39 1.11 11.98
C VAL A 205 43.79 2.18 10.96
N ARG A 206 44.09 1.80 9.72
CA ARG A 206 44.37 2.74 8.64
C ARG A 206 43.18 3.68 8.37
N GLN A 207 41.96 3.16 8.39
CA GLN A 207 40.75 3.96 8.18
C GLN A 207 40.46 4.91 9.36
N GLU A 208 40.56 4.40 10.59
CA GLU A 208 40.23 5.12 11.82
C GLU A 208 41.26 6.21 12.16
N GLN A 209 42.56 5.94 11.92
CA GLN A 209 43.65 6.84 12.30
C GLN A 209 44.22 7.64 11.12
N GLY A 210 43.72 7.37 9.91
CA GLY A 210 44.17 7.98 8.67
C GLY A 210 45.61 7.60 8.29
N LEU A 211 46.07 8.09 7.14
CA LEU A 211 47.40 7.75 6.63
C LEU A 211 48.54 8.25 7.54
N LYS A 212 48.34 9.40 8.21
CA LYS A 212 49.40 10.04 9.02
C LYS A 212 49.36 9.68 10.52
N GLY A 213 48.30 9.05 11.02
CA GLY A 213 48.23 8.64 12.42
C GLY A 213 48.32 9.78 13.44
N THR A 214 47.78 10.97 13.13
CA THR A 214 47.95 12.18 13.95
C THR A 214 46.98 12.30 15.13
N SER A 215 46.18 11.26 15.38
CA SER A 215 45.19 11.27 16.45
C SER A 215 45.86 11.27 17.82
N SER A 216 45.36 12.12 18.74
CA SER A 216 45.82 12.12 20.14
C SER A 216 45.54 10.81 20.86
N LEU A 217 44.61 9.98 20.36
CA LEU A 217 44.33 8.66 20.92
C LEU A 217 45.49 7.68 20.72
N ILE A 218 46.40 7.94 19.78
CA ILE A 218 47.53 7.05 19.47
C ILE A 218 48.88 7.75 19.60
N SER A 219 48.93 8.98 20.14
CA SER A 219 50.17 9.75 20.22
C SER A 219 51.09 9.28 21.34
N GLY A 220 50.54 8.68 22.41
CA GLY A 220 51.27 8.32 23.63
C GLY A 220 51.74 9.53 24.45
N THR A 221 51.39 10.76 24.05
CA THR A 221 51.90 12.02 24.62
C THR A 221 50.80 12.95 25.15
N TYR A 222 49.55 12.49 25.15
CA TYR A 222 48.43 13.29 25.61
C TYR A 222 48.47 13.47 27.13
N SER A 223 48.42 14.73 27.59
CA SER A 223 48.63 15.06 29.00
C SER A 223 47.68 14.33 29.95
N GLY A 224 48.24 13.64 30.95
CA GLY A 224 47.53 12.82 31.94
C GLY A 224 47.25 11.37 31.53
N TYR A 225 47.60 11.03 30.28
CA TYR A 225 47.45 9.71 29.67
C TYR A 225 48.70 9.32 28.83
N GLU A 226 49.87 9.81 29.23
CA GLU A 226 51.14 9.48 28.61
C GLU A 226 51.37 7.96 28.63
N GLY A 227 51.86 7.42 27.51
CA GLY A 227 52.10 5.98 27.33
C GLY A 227 50.85 5.14 27.09
N TYR A 228 49.64 5.72 26.97
CA TYR A 228 48.43 4.98 26.65
C TYR A 228 47.96 5.22 25.22
N TYR A 229 47.48 4.16 24.56
CA TYR A 229 47.10 4.18 23.15
C TYR A 229 45.73 3.55 22.93
N ASN A 230 45.02 4.01 21.91
CA ASN A 230 43.70 3.50 21.52
C ASN A 230 43.51 3.59 20.00
N TYR A 231 43.91 2.54 19.29
CA TYR A 231 43.89 2.48 17.82
C TYR A 231 42.51 2.27 17.21
N PHE A 232 41.55 1.74 18.00
CA PHE A 232 40.21 1.38 17.54
C PHE A 232 39.11 2.28 18.11
N ASN A 233 39.48 3.44 18.68
CA ASN A 233 38.56 4.42 19.24
C ASN A 233 37.58 3.84 20.29
N VAL A 234 38.00 2.80 21.02
CA VAL A 234 37.15 2.10 21.99
C VAL A 234 36.83 3.01 23.16
N GLY A 235 35.54 3.20 23.44
CA GLY A 235 35.09 4.10 24.51
C GLY A 235 35.29 5.60 24.20
N ALA A 236 35.74 5.95 22.99
CA ALA A 236 35.94 7.33 22.56
C ALA A 236 34.59 7.95 22.13
N ALA A 237 33.76 8.31 23.11
CA ALA A 237 32.45 8.92 22.90
C ALA A 237 32.35 10.28 23.60
N GLY A 238 31.62 11.23 23.01
CA GLY A 238 31.45 12.56 23.56
C GLY A 238 30.96 13.57 22.52
N ILE A 239 30.46 14.71 22.99
CA ILE A 239 29.94 15.79 22.13
C ILE A 239 31.10 16.65 21.59
N THR A 240 32.24 16.70 22.30
CA THR A 240 33.43 17.46 21.91
C THR A 240 34.61 16.53 21.67
N SER A 241 35.53 16.95 20.78
CA SER A 241 36.76 16.20 20.48
C SER A 241 37.60 15.92 21.73
N THR A 242 37.72 16.90 22.63
CA THR A 242 38.43 16.74 23.91
C THR A 242 37.81 15.64 24.78
N LEU A 243 36.48 15.57 24.84
CA LEU A 243 35.79 14.56 25.63
C LEU A 243 35.93 13.16 25.00
N VAL A 244 35.82 13.07 23.68
CA VAL A 244 36.07 11.83 22.92
C VAL A 244 37.47 11.29 23.21
N ILE A 245 38.50 12.14 23.12
CA ILE A 245 39.91 11.74 23.37
C ILE A 245 40.10 11.31 24.82
N LYS A 246 39.65 12.12 25.80
CA LYS A 246 39.81 11.80 27.22
C LYS A 246 39.12 10.50 27.60
N ASN A 247 37.90 10.27 27.11
CA ASN A 247 37.15 9.04 27.41
C ASN A 247 37.84 7.81 26.79
N GLY A 248 38.31 7.92 25.55
CA GLY A 248 39.04 6.83 24.89
C GLY A 248 40.36 6.49 25.58
N LEU A 249 41.13 7.50 26.03
CA LEU A 249 42.38 7.27 26.76
C LEU A 249 42.16 6.82 28.20
N ALA A 250 41.08 7.25 28.86
CA ALA A 250 40.67 6.73 30.16
C ALA A 250 40.32 5.24 30.08
N TYR A 251 39.64 4.83 29.01
CA TYR A 251 39.39 3.42 28.73
C TYR A 251 40.70 2.66 28.55
N ALA A 252 41.58 3.14 27.67
CA ALA A 252 42.89 2.53 27.40
C ALA A 252 43.71 2.34 28.69
N LYS A 253 43.75 3.37 29.54
CA LYS A 253 44.41 3.31 30.85
C LYS A 253 43.83 2.25 31.77
N LYS A 254 42.51 2.18 31.87
CA LYS A 254 41.82 1.16 32.68
C LYS A 254 42.06 -0.26 32.12
N ALA A 255 42.18 -0.39 30.81
CA ALA A 255 42.39 -1.67 30.12
C ALA A 255 43.87 -2.11 30.07
N GLY A 256 44.80 -1.29 30.58
CA GLY A 256 46.22 -1.60 30.56
C GLY A 256 46.87 -1.49 29.18
N TRP A 257 46.34 -0.65 28.30
CA TRP A 257 46.89 -0.44 26.95
C TRP A 257 48.05 0.55 26.98
N ASN A 258 49.09 0.18 27.73
CA ASN A 258 50.26 1.00 28.02
C ASN A 258 51.42 0.82 27.02
N THR A 259 51.19 0.04 25.95
CA THR A 259 52.05 -0.08 24.75
C THR A 259 51.16 -0.07 23.51
N ARG A 260 51.73 0.24 22.35
CA ARG A 260 51.02 0.18 21.07
C ARG A 260 50.58 -1.24 20.77
N TYR A 261 51.43 -2.24 21.02
CA TYR A 261 51.05 -3.66 20.86
C TYR A 261 49.84 -4.01 21.74
N ALA A 262 49.88 -3.69 23.04
CA ALA A 262 48.78 -4.00 23.96
C ALA A 262 47.47 -3.30 23.56
N ALA A 263 47.54 -2.07 23.04
CA ALA A 263 46.38 -1.35 22.54
C ALA A 263 45.80 -1.99 21.27
N LEU A 264 46.65 -2.44 20.35
CA LEU A 264 46.23 -3.15 19.14
C LEU A 264 45.57 -4.49 19.49
N GLU A 265 46.20 -5.27 20.36
CA GLU A 265 45.72 -6.58 20.80
C GLU A 265 44.41 -6.46 21.58
N GLY A 266 44.34 -5.55 22.54
CA GLY A 266 43.15 -5.31 23.35
C GLY A 266 41.95 -4.84 22.53
N GLY A 267 42.18 -3.95 21.55
CA GLY A 267 41.14 -3.54 20.61
C GLY A 267 40.66 -4.69 19.71
N ALA A 268 41.58 -5.52 19.21
CA ALA A 268 41.24 -6.69 18.41
C ALA A 268 40.41 -7.72 19.18
N LYS A 269 40.75 -7.98 20.46
CA LYS A 269 39.98 -8.86 21.36
C LYS A 269 38.52 -8.40 21.53
N ILE A 270 38.28 -7.08 21.53
CA ILE A 270 36.93 -6.51 21.59
C ILE A 270 36.16 -6.74 20.28
N LEU A 271 36.81 -6.55 19.13
CA LEU A 271 36.22 -6.82 17.82
C LEU A 271 35.86 -8.31 17.63
N ALA A 272 36.74 -9.20 18.09
CA ALA A 272 36.55 -10.66 18.00
C ALA A 272 35.27 -11.13 18.70
N LYS A 273 35.02 -10.63 19.91
CA LYS A 273 33.97 -11.12 20.82
C LYS A 273 32.54 -10.94 20.30
N ASN A 274 32.26 -9.82 19.61
CA ASN A 274 30.88 -9.42 19.35
C ASN A 274 30.29 -10.04 18.09
N TYR A 275 31.06 -10.18 17.00
CA TYR A 275 30.53 -10.62 15.70
C TYR A 275 31.28 -11.83 15.13
N ILE A 276 32.62 -11.80 15.13
CA ILE A 276 33.46 -12.86 14.54
C ILE A 276 33.27 -14.18 15.30
N GLY A 277 33.33 -14.14 16.64
CA GLY A 277 33.17 -15.33 17.49
C GLY A 277 31.80 -16.00 17.44
N VAL A 278 30.79 -15.35 16.86
CA VAL A 278 29.43 -15.91 16.67
C VAL A 278 29.13 -16.24 15.21
N GLY A 279 30.14 -16.21 14.34
CA GLY A 279 30.05 -16.57 12.92
C GLY A 279 29.60 -15.44 11.99
N GLN A 280 29.35 -14.22 12.51
CA GLN A 280 29.07 -13.04 11.70
C GLN A 280 30.37 -12.37 11.24
N ASP A 281 31.16 -13.14 10.50
CA ASP A 281 32.54 -12.83 10.14
C ASP A 281 32.68 -12.26 8.72
N THR A 282 31.64 -11.62 8.20
CA THR A 282 31.70 -10.77 7.00
C THR A 282 30.80 -9.56 7.22
N LEU A 283 31.02 -8.48 6.47
CA LEU A 283 30.12 -7.30 6.52
C LEU A 283 28.69 -7.71 6.15
N TYR A 284 28.53 -8.63 5.20
CA TYR A 284 27.23 -9.19 4.83
C TYR A 284 26.57 -9.93 6.02
N PHE A 285 27.29 -10.79 6.73
CA PHE A 285 26.72 -11.54 7.87
C PHE A 285 26.47 -10.65 9.09
N GLN A 286 27.23 -9.58 9.26
CA GLN A 286 26.93 -8.55 10.26
C GLN A 286 25.66 -7.77 9.90
N LYS A 287 25.41 -7.53 8.60
CA LYS A 287 24.23 -6.79 8.14
C LYS A 287 22.94 -7.60 8.19
N PHE A 288 22.94 -8.86 7.76
CA PHE A 288 21.71 -9.66 7.60
C PHE A 288 21.55 -10.75 8.68
N ASN A 289 22.64 -11.14 9.34
CA ASN A 289 22.67 -12.25 10.28
C ASN A 289 21.89 -13.51 9.84
N VAL A 290 22.45 -14.20 8.85
CA VAL A 290 21.90 -15.44 8.29
C VAL A 290 22.71 -16.68 8.68
N VAL A 291 23.54 -16.57 9.72
CA VAL A 291 24.53 -17.58 10.14
C VAL A 291 24.50 -17.87 11.64
N ASN A 292 24.16 -16.89 12.49
CA ASN A 292 24.02 -17.13 13.93
C ASN A 292 22.62 -17.68 14.23
N GLN A 293 22.49 -19.01 14.22
CA GLN A 293 21.23 -19.72 14.42
C GLN A 293 20.45 -19.32 15.69
N LYS A 294 21.15 -18.85 16.74
CA LYS A 294 20.51 -18.43 17.99
C LYS A 294 19.75 -17.11 17.86
N ASN A 295 20.13 -16.26 16.90
CA ASN A 295 19.67 -14.88 16.78
C ASN A 295 19.38 -14.48 15.32
N LEU A 296 18.99 -15.41 14.44
CA LEU A 296 18.75 -15.13 13.02
C LEU A 296 17.88 -13.89 12.81
N TYR A 297 18.24 -13.07 11.80
CA TYR A 297 17.54 -11.82 11.46
C TYR A 297 17.55 -10.73 12.54
N SER A 298 18.30 -10.94 13.62
CA SER A 298 18.54 -9.98 14.70
C SER A 298 20.03 -9.86 14.96
N HIS A 299 20.47 -9.06 15.94
CA HIS A 299 21.90 -8.80 16.15
C HIS A 299 22.60 -8.32 14.85
N GLN A 300 21.88 -7.51 14.08
CA GLN A 300 22.38 -6.87 12.88
C GLN A 300 23.13 -5.61 13.27
N TYR A 301 24.36 -5.47 12.80
CA TYR A 301 25.22 -4.35 13.15
C TYR A 301 24.70 -3.01 12.60
N MET A 302 23.92 -3.05 11.51
CA MET A 302 23.46 -1.86 10.79
C MET A 302 22.03 -2.01 10.27
N ALA A 303 21.23 -0.95 10.44
CA ALA A 303 19.90 -0.86 9.83
C ALA A 303 19.94 -0.37 8.37
N ASN A 304 20.93 0.43 7.97
CA ASN A 304 21.08 0.89 6.58
C ASN A 304 21.31 -0.30 5.64
N LEU A 305 20.39 -0.53 4.70
CA LEU A 305 20.39 -1.68 3.80
C LEU A 305 21.70 -1.78 2.98
N ALA A 306 22.22 -0.66 2.49
CA ALA A 306 23.39 -0.64 1.62
C ALA A 306 24.73 -0.58 2.38
N ALA A 307 24.73 -0.68 3.72
CA ALA A 307 25.92 -0.44 4.53
C ALA A 307 27.04 -1.45 4.28
N ALA A 308 26.74 -2.76 4.30
CA ALA A 308 27.74 -3.80 4.03
C ALA A 308 28.37 -3.66 2.63
N TYR A 309 27.55 -3.37 1.62
CA TYR A 309 27.99 -3.10 0.26
C TYR A 309 28.93 -1.88 0.19
N ASN A 310 28.52 -0.75 0.78
CA ASN A 310 29.31 0.49 0.74
C ASN A 310 30.63 0.36 1.52
N GLU A 311 30.60 -0.28 2.68
CA GLU A 311 31.80 -0.53 3.49
C GLU A 311 32.73 -1.54 2.82
N GLY A 312 32.19 -2.61 2.23
CA GLY A 312 32.96 -3.57 1.46
C GLY A 312 33.70 -2.90 0.31
N ARG A 313 33.04 -2.01 -0.44
CA ARG A 313 33.71 -1.24 -1.51
C ARG A 313 34.85 -0.37 -0.98
N LYS A 314 34.65 0.32 0.15
CA LYS A 314 35.70 1.13 0.78
C LYS A 314 36.88 0.28 1.23
N LEU A 315 36.59 -0.89 1.81
CA LEU A 315 37.59 -1.88 2.21
C LEU A 315 38.41 -2.34 0.99
N GLY A 316 37.72 -2.75 -0.08
CA GLY A 316 38.32 -3.15 -1.35
C GLY A 316 39.16 -2.07 -2.04
N GLN A 317 38.73 -0.81 -1.97
CA GLN A 317 39.53 0.35 -2.43
C GLN A 317 40.78 0.58 -1.58
N GLY A 318 40.75 0.13 -0.33
CA GLY A 318 41.86 0.19 0.58
C GLY A 318 43.02 -0.74 0.20
N TYR A 319 42.75 -1.82 -0.54
CA TYR A 319 43.75 -2.78 -0.98
C TYR A 319 44.45 -2.33 -2.27
N ALA A 320 45.69 -1.84 -2.13
CA ALA A 320 46.54 -1.47 -3.26
C ALA A 320 46.93 -2.69 -4.10
N ASP A 321 47.21 -3.82 -3.45
CA ASP A 321 47.45 -5.10 -4.10
C ASP A 321 46.24 -6.01 -3.91
N LYS A 322 45.45 -6.18 -4.98
CA LYS A 322 44.33 -7.12 -5.00
C LYS A 322 44.75 -8.54 -5.40
N GLN A 323 46.00 -8.77 -5.82
CA GLN A 323 46.49 -10.10 -6.19
C GLN A 323 46.84 -10.97 -4.98
N GLN A 324 46.92 -10.38 -3.78
CA GLN A 324 47.11 -11.12 -2.55
C GLN A 324 45.90 -12.03 -2.23
N ALA A 325 46.13 -13.02 -1.37
CA ALA A 325 45.09 -13.97 -1.00
C ALA A 325 44.02 -13.33 -0.10
N PHE A 326 42.76 -13.44 -0.51
CA PHE A 326 41.60 -13.09 0.30
C PHE A 326 40.67 -14.30 0.40
N VAL A 327 39.94 -14.40 1.50
CA VAL A 327 38.90 -15.41 1.69
C VAL A 327 37.55 -14.71 1.64
N PHE A 328 36.68 -15.14 0.72
CA PHE A 328 35.32 -14.64 0.61
C PHE A 328 34.33 -15.72 1.03
N ARG A 329 33.53 -15.42 2.06
CA ARG A 329 32.48 -16.30 2.60
C ARG A 329 31.14 -15.82 2.09
N ILE A 330 30.56 -16.57 1.17
CA ILE A 330 29.42 -16.13 0.37
C ILE A 330 28.19 -16.97 0.76
N PRO A 331 27.08 -16.35 1.20
CA PRO A 331 25.86 -17.07 1.55
C PRO A 331 25.28 -17.82 0.35
N VAL A 332 24.73 -19.00 0.62
CA VAL A 332 23.89 -19.75 -0.32
C VAL A 332 22.60 -20.13 0.41
N TYR A 333 21.49 -19.60 -0.08
CA TYR A 333 20.14 -19.87 0.45
C TYR A 333 19.48 -21.02 -0.32
N SER A 334 18.56 -21.71 0.34
CA SER A 334 17.64 -22.63 -0.33
C SER A 334 16.49 -21.86 -0.98
N GLY A 335 15.92 -22.39 -2.07
CA GLY A 335 14.77 -21.74 -2.73
C GLY A 335 15.05 -20.43 -3.46
N MET A 336 16.32 -20.10 -3.74
CA MET A 336 16.66 -18.88 -4.49
C MET A 336 16.06 -18.87 -5.91
N PRO A 337 15.72 -17.69 -6.46
CA PRO A 337 15.29 -17.58 -7.85
C PRO A 337 16.39 -18.03 -8.82
N ALA A 338 16.00 -18.55 -9.98
CA ALA A 338 16.92 -19.11 -10.98
C ALA A 338 17.98 -18.11 -11.47
N SER A 339 17.62 -16.84 -11.58
CA SER A 339 18.51 -15.72 -11.88
C SER A 339 18.69 -14.80 -10.67
N ALA A 340 19.74 -13.98 -10.71
CA ALA A 340 19.94 -12.93 -9.71
C ALA A 340 18.74 -11.97 -9.68
N VAL A 341 18.33 -11.56 -8.48
CA VAL A 341 17.25 -10.58 -8.31
C VAL A 341 17.71 -9.23 -8.83
N THR A 342 16.94 -8.63 -9.73
CA THR A 342 17.21 -7.28 -10.25
C THR A 342 16.26 -6.29 -9.61
N PHE A 343 16.74 -5.07 -9.34
CA PHE A 343 15.89 -3.96 -8.91
C PHE A 343 15.95 -2.82 -9.93
N THR A 344 14.80 -2.29 -10.31
CA THR A 344 14.69 -1.11 -11.17
C THR A 344 13.82 -0.07 -10.46
N ALA A 345 14.36 1.13 -10.27
CA ALA A 345 13.63 2.19 -9.60
C ALA A 345 12.49 2.69 -10.49
N SER A 346 11.25 2.39 -10.11
CA SER A 346 10.05 2.81 -10.84
C SER A 346 9.58 4.24 -10.51
N GLY A 347 10.11 4.87 -9.46
CA GLY A 347 9.63 6.17 -8.97
C GLY A 347 8.45 6.05 -8.00
N ASN A 348 7.82 7.18 -7.67
CA ASN A 348 6.77 7.27 -6.65
C ASN A 348 5.54 6.40 -7.02
N PRO A 349 5.07 5.50 -6.14
CA PRO A 349 3.96 4.59 -6.44
C PRO A 349 2.56 5.18 -6.20
N ASN A 350 2.46 6.40 -5.65
CA ASN A 350 1.19 6.95 -5.18
C ASN A 350 0.23 7.32 -6.31
N ASN A 351 -0.83 6.52 -6.45
CA ASN A 351 -1.89 6.72 -7.42
C ASN A 351 -3.19 7.24 -6.79
N TYR A 352 -3.14 7.81 -5.58
CA TYR A 352 -4.32 8.34 -4.89
C TYR A 352 -4.62 9.77 -5.35
N LEU A 353 -5.91 10.09 -5.44
CA LEU A 353 -6.37 11.47 -5.56
C LEU A 353 -6.38 12.14 -4.18
N LYS A 354 -5.88 13.38 -4.12
CA LYS A 354 -6.01 14.30 -2.98
C LYS A 354 -7.38 14.95 -2.95
N SER A 355 -7.96 15.18 -4.13
CA SER A 355 -9.32 15.71 -4.27
C SER A 355 -10.01 15.13 -5.49
N LEU A 356 -11.34 15.01 -5.40
CA LEU A 356 -12.25 14.76 -6.50
C LEU A 356 -13.53 15.55 -6.23
N SER A 357 -13.93 16.38 -7.17
CA SER A 357 -15.13 17.21 -7.04
C SER A 357 -15.84 17.39 -8.37
N VAL A 358 -17.13 17.70 -8.28
CA VAL A 358 -17.97 18.08 -9.40
C VAL A 358 -18.54 19.46 -9.08
N THR A 359 -18.31 20.45 -9.95
CA THR A 359 -18.65 21.86 -9.66
C THR A 359 -20.12 22.01 -9.27
N GLY A 360 -20.36 22.58 -8.08
CA GLY A 360 -21.70 22.84 -7.55
C GLY A 360 -22.47 21.59 -7.10
N GLN A 361 -21.81 20.42 -7.01
CA GLN A 361 -22.43 19.15 -6.61
C GLN A 361 -21.67 18.51 -5.45
N THR A 362 -22.38 17.73 -4.64
CA THR A 362 -21.79 16.97 -3.53
C THR A 362 -21.69 15.49 -3.91
N LEU A 363 -20.53 14.88 -3.68
CA LEU A 363 -20.33 13.44 -3.88
C LEU A 363 -20.97 12.64 -2.74
N THR A 364 -21.53 11.48 -3.08
CA THR A 364 -21.99 10.48 -2.12
C THR A 364 -21.24 9.16 -2.38
N PRO A 365 -20.42 8.68 -1.44
CA PRO A 365 -20.05 9.32 -0.15
C PRO A 365 -19.19 10.57 -0.34
N VAL A 366 -18.95 11.31 0.76
CA VAL A 366 -17.94 12.39 0.77
C VAL A 366 -16.59 11.82 0.34
N PHE A 367 -15.82 12.59 -0.43
CA PHE A 367 -14.57 12.13 -1.02
C PHE A 367 -13.57 11.62 0.03
N ARG A 368 -13.03 10.42 -0.22
CA ARG A 368 -11.88 9.84 0.47
C ARG A 368 -10.97 9.14 -0.55
N GLY A 369 -9.66 9.36 -0.46
CA GLY A 369 -8.71 8.82 -1.46
C GLY A 369 -8.72 7.28 -1.58
N ASP A 370 -9.13 6.58 -0.52
CA ASP A 370 -9.30 5.12 -0.43
C ASP A 370 -10.57 4.59 -1.12
N THR A 371 -11.56 5.45 -1.38
CA THR A 371 -12.86 5.10 -1.97
C THR A 371 -12.87 5.40 -3.46
N THR A 372 -13.19 4.41 -4.29
CA THR A 372 -13.12 4.51 -5.77
C THR A 372 -14.47 4.66 -6.46
N SER A 373 -15.58 4.71 -5.71
CA SER A 373 -16.94 4.79 -6.26
C SER A 373 -17.74 5.89 -5.60
N TYR A 374 -18.31 6.77 -6.42
CA TYR A 374 -19.07 7.93 -5.99
C TYR A 374 -20.31 8.11 -6.85
N SER A 375 -21.32 8.74 -6.27
CA SER A 375 -22.55 9.09 -6.97
C SER A 375 -22.99 10.51 -6.68
N LEU A 376 -23.71 11.11 -7.63
CA LEU A 376 -24.42 12.37 -7.44
C LEU A 376 -25.66 12.41 -8.33
N VAL A 377 -26.63 13.22 -7.95
CA VAL A 377 -27.86 13.45 -8.73
C VAL A 377 -27.89 14.90 -9.16
N VAL A 378 -28.07 15.16 -10.46
CA VAL A 378 -28.24 16.51 -11.01
C VAL A 378 -29.65 16.70 -11.55
N ASP A 379 -30.15 17.93 -11.51
CA ASP A 379 -31.45 18.25 -12.08
C ASP A 379 -31.46 18.13 -13.60
N SER A 380 -32.67 17.97 -14.16
CA SER A 380 -32.89 17.74 -15.58
C SER A 380 -32.36 18.86 -16.49
N LYS A 381 -32.22 20.08 -15.97
CA LYS A 381 -31.71 21.26 -16.69
C LYS A 381 -30.19 21.26 -16.85
N VAL A 382 -29.45 20.46 -16.07
CA VAL A 382 -27.99 20.39 -16.13
C VAL A 382 -27.57 19.62 -17.39
N SER A 383 -27.00 20.31 -18.38
CA SER A 383 -26.56 19.72 -19.66
C SER A 383 -25.16 19.11 -19.59
N SER A 384 -24.32 19.62 -18.71
CA SER A 384 -22.97 19.14 -18.46
C SER A 384 -22.54 19.39 -17.02
N VAL A 385 -21.51 18.69 -16.59
CA VAL A 385 -20.82 18.89 -15.32
C VAL A 385 -19.33 19.06 -15.55
N THR A 386 -18.65 19.79 -14.67
CA THR A 386 -17.19 19.91 -14.70
C THR A 386 -16.62 19.10 -13.56
N ILE A 387 -15.77 18.13 -13.90
CA ILE A 387 -15.08 17.26 -12.93
C ILE A 387 -13.67 17.79 -12.71
N SER A 388 -13.30 18.02 -11.45
CA SER A 388 -11.98 18.46 -11.03
C SER A 388 -11.37 17.44 -10.08
N ALA A 389 -10.06 17.22 -10.19
CA ALA A 389 -9.34 16.31 -9.32
C ALA A 389 -7.86 16.69 -9.27
N SER A 390 -7.21 16.37 -8.15
CA SER A 390 -5.76 16.55 -7.97
C SER A 390 -5.15 15.30 -7.35
N PRO A 391 -3.92 14.92 -7.74
CA PRO A 391 -3.23 13.78 -7.15
C PRO A 391 -2.67 14.10 -5.76
N VAL A 392 -2.44 13.08 -4.93
CA VAL A 392 -1.69 13.22 -3.66
C VAL A 392 -0.22 13.49 -3.95
N ALA A 393 0.43 12.64 -4.75
CA ALA A 393 1.82 12.86 -5.15
C ALA A 393 1.92 13.80 -6.36
N ALA A 394 2.81 14.79 -6.26
CA ALA A 394 2.97 15.84 -7.27
C ALA A 394 3.39 15.31 -8.65
N LYS A 395 4.08 14.17 -8.69
CA LYS A 395 4.54 13.54 -9.94
C LYS A 395 3.49 12.62 -10.59
N SER A 396 2.36 12.42 -9.95
CA SER A 396 1.27 11.62 -10.51
C SER A 396 0.44 12.46 -11.48
N SER A 397 -0.14 11.81 -12.48
CA SER A 397 -0.95 12.45 -13.52
C SER A 397 -2.41 12.04 -13.37
N VAL A 398 -3.33 12.98 -13.65
CA VAL A 398 -4.78 12.74 -13.55
C VAL A 398 -5.41 12.91 -14.93
N THR A 399 -6.22 11.94 -15.32
CA THR A 399 -6.98 11.93 -16.58
C THR A 399 -8.47 11.72 -16.31
N GLY A 400 -9.32 12.08 -17.26
CA GLY A 400 -10.78 11.91 -17.13
C GLY A 400 -11.51 13.09 -16.46
N THR A 401 -10.79 14.14 -16.05
CA THR A 401 -11.34 15.42 -15.59
C THR A 401 -11.93 16.25 -16.75
N GLY A 402 -12.42 17.45 -16.43
CA GLY A 402 -12.99 18.41 -17.38
C GLY A 402 -14.49 18.30 -17.55
N THR A 403 -15.02 19.01 -18.55
CA THR A 403 -16.47 19.08 -18.82
C THR A 403 -16.98 17.78 -19.43
N LYS A 404 -18.02 17.20 -18.83
CA LYS A 404 -18.73 16.01 -19.31
C LYS A 404 -20.17 16.35 -19.64
N LYS A 405 -20.58 16.11 -20.88
CA LYS A 405 -21.99 16.23 -21.29
C LYS A 405 -22.79 15.09 -20.68
N LEU A 406 -24.02 15.39 -20.26
CA LEU A 406 -24.90 14.44 -19.58
C LEU A 406 -26.11 14.08 -20.45
N GLN A 407 -26.33 12.78 -20.59
CA GLN A 407 -27.57 12.19 -21.07
C GLN A 407 -28.58 12.08 -19.91
N THR A 408 -29.87 12.08 -20.22
CA THR A 408 -30.91 11.80 -19.21
C THR A 408 -30.72 10.40 -18.64
N GLY A 409 -30.87 10.24 -17.32
CA GLY A 409 -30.61 8.98 -16.64
C GLY A 409 -29.16 8.86 -16.15
N THR A 410 -28.64 7.64 -16.12
CA THR A 410 -27.33 7.33 -15.53
C THR A 410 -26.19 7.60 -16.51
N ASN A 411 -25.22 8.40 -16.07
CA ASN A 411 -23.97 8.66 -16.77
C ASN A 411 -22.81 8.15 -15.92
N THR A 412 -21.83 7.49 -16.53
CA THR A 412 -20.63 7.03 -15.82
C THR A 412 -19.41 7.77 -16.33
N CYS A 413 -18.67 8.40 -15.42
CA CYS A 413 -17.41 9.07 -15.70
C CYS A 413 -16.29 8.41 -14.90
N LYS A 414 -15.14 8.18 -15.53
CA LYS A 414 -13.95 7.60 -14.89
C LYS A 414 -12.85 8.65 -14.82
N VAL A 415 -12.31 8.87 -13.62
CA VAL A 415 -11.13 9.70 -13.37
C VAL A 415 -10.00 8.77 -12.96
N THR A 416 -8.88 8.78 -13.68
CA THR A 416 -7.75 7.88 -13.40
C THR A 416 -6.54 8.69 -12.97
N CYS A 417 -5.99 8.33 -11.82
CA CYS A 417 -4.72 8.84 -11.34
C CYS A 417 -3.64 7.78 -11.61
N LYS A 418 -2.61 8.14 -12.38
CA LYS A 418 -1.46 7.31 -12.70
C LYS A 418 -0.22 7.86 -11.99
N SER A 419 0.41 7.04 -11.17
CA SER A 419 1.64 7.38 -10.44
C SER A 419 2.87 7.40 -11.35
N GLU A 420 3.99 7.93 -10.83
CA GLU A 420 5.30 7.91 -11.52
C GLU A 420 5.74 6.46 -11.83
N SER A 421 5.45 5.51 -10.91
CA SER A 421 5.69 4.07 -11.11
C SER A 421 4.89 3.42 -12.25
N GLY A 422 3.88 4.13 -12.77
CA GLY A 422 2.93 3.58 -13.73
C GLY A 422 1.71 2.91 -13.10
N ALA A 423 1.73 2.61 -11.80
CA ALA A 423 0.56 2.13 -11.08
C ALA A 423 -0.60 3.12 -11.19
N SER A 424 -1.81 2.64 -11.45
CA SER A 424 -2.98 3.47 -11.73
C SER A 424 -4.17 3.10 -10.83
N LYS A 425 -4.95 4.10 -10.44
CA LYS A 425 -6.20 3.93 -9.70
C LYS A 425 -7.31 4.72 -10.38
N THR A 426 -8.44 4.06 -10.62
CA THR A 426 -9.59 4.66 -11.29
C THR A 426 -10.73 4.91 -10.31
N TYR A 427 -11.19 6.15 -10.25
CA TYR A 427 -12.33 6.64 -9.49
C TYR A 427 -13.53 6.76 -10.43
N THR A 428 -14.63 6.11 -10.07
CA THR A 428 -15.85 6.05 -10.88
C THR A 428 -16.93 6.95 -10.29
N LEU A 429 -17.42 7.88 -11.10
CA LEU A 429 -18.51 8.79 -10.78
C LEU A 429 -19.77 8.35 -11.54
N THR A 430 -20.81 7.97 -10.79
CA THR A 430 -22.15 7.69 -11.30
C THR A 430 -23.02 8.94 -11.14
N ILE A 431 -23.32 9.60 -12.26
CA ILE A 431 -24.06 10.86 -12.31
C ILE A 431 -25.45 10.59 -12.85
N VAL A 432 -26.45 10.66 -11.97
CA VAL A 432 -27.85 10.47 -12.36
C VAL A 432 -28.44 11.84 -12.69
N LYS A 433 -28.69 12.08 -13.97
CA LYS A 433 -29.45 13.24 -14.42
C LYS A 433 -30.94 12.90 -14.36
N LYS A 434 -31.70 13.63 -13.54
CA LYS A 434 -33.16 13.46 -13.45
C LYS A 434 -33.80 13.64 -14.84
N ALA A 435 -34.80 12.84 -15.15
CA ALA A 435 -35.66 13.12 -16.29
C ALA A 435 -36.34 14.48 -16.10
N GLY A 436 -36.45 15.27 -17.16
CA GLY A 436 -37.22 16.50 -17.13
C GLY A 436 -38.65 16.18 -16.71
N ALA A 437 -39.20 16.95 -15.76
CA ALA A 437 -40.64 17.04 -15.64
C ALA A 437 -41.17 17.45 -17.01
N ALA A 438 -41.98 16.59 -17.64
CA ALA A 438 -42.71 16.96 -18.85
C ALA A 438 -43.38 18.30 -18.58
N ALA A 439 -43.25 19.25 -19.51
CA ALA A 439 -43.93 20.53 -19.43
C ALA A 439 -45.40 20.28 -19.04
N GLU A 440 -45.85 20.84 -17.91
CA GLU A 440 -47.24 20.80 -17.53
C GLU A 440 -48.04 21.56 -18.59
N THR A 441 -48.60 20.81 -19.53
CA THR A 441 -49.85 21.18 -20.19
C THR A 441 -50.90 21.22 -19.09
N GLU A 442 -51.70 22.28 -19.03
CA GLU A 442 -52.73 22.46 -18.00
C GLU A 442 -53.51 21.16 -17.76
N LYS A 443 -53.28 20.53 -16.61
CA LYS A 443 -53.90 19.25 -16.28
C LYS A 443 -55.36 19.54 -15.94
N THR A 444 -56.27 18.96 -16.72
CA THR A 444 -57.71 19.00 -16.44
C THR A 444 -57.97 18.55 -15.01
N SER A 445 -58.58 19.42 -14.20
CA SER A 445 -58.85 19.15 -12.79
C SER A 445 -60.23 19.68 -12.39
N VAL A 446 -60.83 19.05 -11.39
CA VAL A 446 -62.10 19.48 -10.79
C VAL A 446 -61.89 19.63 -9.28
N THR A 447 -62.35 20.75 -8.75
CA THR A 447 -62.29 21.08 -7.32
C THR A 447 -63.64 21.61 -6.84
N SER A 448 -63.87 21.62 -5.53
CA SER A 448 -65.06 22.24 -4.93
C SER A 448 -64.70 22.85 -3.59
N LYS A 449 -65.30 23.98 -3.25
CA LYS A 449 -65.28 24.55 -1.89
C LYS A 449 -66.34 23.91 -0.98
N THR A 450 -67.33 23.23 -1.57
CA THR A 450 -68.48 22.67 -0.85
C THR A 450 -68.35 21.16 -0.66
N TYR A 451 -67.92 20.45 -1.70
CA TYR A 451 -67.82 18.99 -1.67
C TYR A 451 -66.39 18.52 -1.47
N GLN A 452 -66.24 17.36 -0.84
CA GLN A 452 -64.94 16.71 -0.72
C GLN A 452 -64.75 15.72 -1.86
N LEU A 453 -63.79 16.00 -2.73
CA LEU A 453 -63.41 15.12 -3.84
C LEU A 453 -62.12 14.36 -3.45
N LYS A 454 -62.27 13.17 -2.88
CA LYS A 454 -61.16 12.32 -2.44
C LYS A 454 -61.42 10.87 -2.83
N ASN A 455 -60.36 10.10 -3.11
CA ASN A 455 -60.44 8.66 -3.39
C ASN A 455 -61.47 8.26 -4.47
N LYS A 456 -61.58 9.04 -5.57
CA LYS A 456 -62.58 8.86 -6.65
C LYS A 456 -64.04 8.90 -6.15
N MET A 457 -64.29 9.62 -5.06
CA MET A 457 -65.63 9.85 -4.53
C MET A 457 -65.90 11.34 -4.31
N VAL A 458 -67.17 11.71 -4.32
CA VAL A 458 -67.65 13.03 -3.90
C VAL A 458 -68.58 12.87 -2.71
N THR A 459 -68.21 13.45 -1.56
CA THR A 459 -69.01 13.49 -0.33
C THR A 459 -69.30 14.95 0.08
N GLY A 460 -70.11 15.16 1.11
CA GLY A 460 -70.57 16.49 1.55
C GLY A 460 -71.81 16.97 0.81
N ILE A 461 -72.55 16.06 0.18
CA ILE A 461 -73.74 16.37 -0.64
C ILE A 461 -74.98 16.23 0.24
N ALA A 462 -75.76 17.30 0.37
CA ALA A 462 -77.01 17.24 1.12
C ALA A 462 -78.06 16.38 0.39
N PRO A 463 -78.85 15.55 1.11
CA PRO A 463 -79.97 14.83 0.53
C PRO A 463 -80.93 15.77 -0.21
N GLY A 464 -81.47 15.33 -1.34
CA GLY A 464 -82.37 16.15 -2.17
C GLY A 464 -81.67 17.21 -3.05
N THR A 465 -80.33 17.27 -3.07
CA THR A 465 -79.61 18.21 -3.94
C THR A 465 -79.92 17.96 -5.42
N LYS A 466 -80.38 18.98 -6.14
CA LYS A 466 -80.60 18.90 -7.60
C LYS A 466 -79.27 18.87 -8.37
N ALA A 467 -79.20 18.11 -9.47
CA ALA A 467 -78.01 17.97 -10.31
C ALA A 467 -77.43 19.31 -10.80
N ALA A 468 -78.27 20.25 -11.21
CA ALA A 468 -77.84 21.59 -11.62
C ALA A 468 -77.17 22.36 -10.46
N THR A 469 -77.69 22.24 -9.24
CA THR A 469 -77.11 22.86 -8.04
C THR A 469 -75.77 22.22 -7.69
N PHE A 470 -75.69 20.89 -7.77
CA PHE A 470 -74.46 20.14 -7.55
C PHE A 470 -73.34 20.59 -8.51
N LEU A 471 -73.62 20.61 -9.81
CA LEU A 471 -72.63 20.99 -10.83
C LEU A 471 -72.13 22.43 -10.67
N LYS A 472 -73.01 23.38 -10.29
CA LYS A 472 -72.64 24.79 -10.03
C LYS A 472 -71.63 24.98 -8.89
N LYS A 473 -71.49 24.00 -7.99
CA LYS A 473 -70.54 24.06 -6.86
C LYS A 473 -69.17 23.45 -7.19
N LEU A 474 -68.96 23.05 -8.45
CA LEU A 474 -67.68 22.53 -8.95
C LEU A 474 -66.94 23.61 -9.76
N LYS A 475 -65.64 23.73 -9.54
CA LYS A 475 -64.72 24.50 -10.38
C LYS A 475 -63.91 23.53 -11.23
N VAL A 476 -63.96 23.70 -12.54
CA VAL A 476 -63.23 22.88 -13.51
C VAL A 476 -62.18 23.73 -14.21
N THR A 477 -60.95 23.25 -14.25
CA THR A 477 -59.83 23.87 -14.99
C THR A 477 -59.54 23.01 -16.23
N ALA A 478 -59.32 23.64 -17.38
CA ALA A 478 -58.96 23.00 -18.64
C ALA A 478 -59.87 21.82 -19.06
N GLY A 479 -61.19 21.94 -18.86
CA GLY A 479 -62.15 20.88 -19.18
C GLY A 479 -63.60 21.15 -18.79
N THR A 480 -64.42 20.11 -18.86
CA THR A 480 -65.85 20.12 -18.49
C THR A 480 -66.21 18.93 -17.62
N VAL A 481 -67.40 18.96 -17.00
CA VAL A 481 -67.94 17.84 -16.22
C VAL A 481 -69.35 17.46 -16.66
N LYS A 482 -69.68 16.17 -16.55
CA LYS A 482 -71.02 15.62 -16.83
C LYS A 482 -71.41 14.63 -15.74
N LEU A 483 -72.68 14.60 -15.35
CA LEU A 483 -73.20 13.72 -14.31
C LEU A 483 -74.05 12.59 -14.91
N PHE A 484 -73.73 11.36 -14.54
CA PHE A 484 -74.41 10.16 -15.01
C PHE A 484 -74.95 9.32 -13.85
N SER A 485 -75.99 8.54 -14.09
CA SER A 485 -76.44 7.50 -13.18
C SER A 485 -75.45 6.32 -13.19
N ALA A 486 -75.58 5.41 -12.23
CA ALA A 486 -74.84 4.14 -12.27
C ALA A 486 -75.06 3.36 -13.59
N SER A 487 -76.23 3.51 -14.21
CA SER A 487 -76.59 2.92 -15.51
C SER A 487 -76.18 3.79 -16.72
N LYS A 488 -75.29 4.77 -16.54
CA LYS A 488 -74.73 5.67 -17.58
C LYS A 488 -75.74 6.59 -18.29
N LYS A 489 -76.91 6.87 -17.70
CA LYS A 489 -77.86 7.87 -18.22
C LYS A 489 -77.57 9.25 -17.62
N SER A 490 -77.74 10.33 -18.38
CA SER A 490 -77.56 11.70 -17.85
C SER A 490 -78.53 11.98 -16.69
N VAL A 491 -78.04 12.59 -15.62
CA VAL A 491 -78.85 12.92 -14.44
C VAL A 491 -79.25 14.39 -14.45
N THR A 492 -80.55 14.65 -14.53
CA THR A 492 -81.14 16.00 -14.49
C THR A 492 -81.94 16.28 -13.21
N GLY A 493 -82.30 15.23 -12.46
CA GLY A 493 -83.08 15.29 -11.22
C GLY A 493 -82.24 15.50 -9.96
N ILE A 494 -82.67 14.87 -8.86
CA ILE A 494 -81.90 14.83 -7.61
C ILE A 494 -80.67 13.93 -7.81
N VAL A 495 -79.52 14.35 -7.28
CA VAL A 495 -78.33 13.51 -7.26
C VAL A 495 -78.43 12.49 -6.14
N SER A 496 -77.94 11.28 -6.40
CA SER A 496 -78.01 10.18 -5.44
C SER A 496 -76.70 9.44 -5.29
N THR A 497 -76.58 8.66 -4.22
CA THR A 497 -75.47 7.71 -4.04
C THR A 497 -75.39 6.79 -5.26
N GLY A 498 -74.19 6.68 -5.83
CA GLY A 498 -73.93 5.90 -7.04
C GLY A 498 -74.06 6.67 -8.36
N ASN A 499 -74.49 7.94 -8.33
CA ASN A 499 -74.27 8.82 -9.49
C ASN A 499 -72.77 9.04 -9.72
N VAL A 500 -72.36 9.27 -10.96
CA VAL A 500 -70.95 9.38 -11.36
C VAL A 500 -70.71 10.71 -12.05
N LEU A 501 -69.91 11.55 -11.41
CA LEU A 501 -69.36 12.77 -11.99
C LEU A 501 -68.18 12.40 -12.89
N GLN A 502 -68.29 12.61 -14.18
CA GLN A 502 -67.21 12.40 -15.15
C GLN A 502 -66.57 13.73 -15.55
N VAL A 503 -65.24 13.75 -15.59
CA VAL A 503 -64.44 14.92 -15.98
C VAL A 503 -63.88 14.67 -17.37
N TYR A 504 -63.98 15.68 -18.23
CA TYR A 504 -63.56 15.66 -19.62
C TYR A 504 -62.54 16.77 -19.86
N ASP A 505 -61.49 16.49 -20.63
CA ASP A 505 -60.55 17.53 -21.06
C ASP A 505 -61.16 18.46 -22.12
N SER A 506 -60.39 19.46 -22.57
CA SER A 506 -60.79 20.39 -23.63
C SER A 506 -61.06 19.72 -24.99
N LYS A 507 -60.60 18.47 -25.18
CA LYS A 507 -60.86 17.65 -26.38
C LYS A 507 -62.05 16.70 -26.19
N ASN A 508 -62.83 16.88 -25.12
CA ASN A 508 -63.99 16.06 -24.77
C ASN A 508 -63.65 14.57 -24.57
N LYS A 509 -62.40 14.25 -24.17
CA LYS A 509 -62.01 12.90 -23.74
C LYS A 509 -62.19 12.78 -22.22
N LYS A 510 -62.82 11.69 -21.78
CA LYS A 510 -62.98 11.42 -20.35
C LYS A 510 -61.62 11.17 -19.69
N VAL A 511 -61.26 12.00 -18.71
CA VAL A 511 -59.97 11.95 -18.00
C VAL A 511 -60.07 11.48 -16.55
N SER A 512 -61.23 11.63 -15.92
CA SER A 512 -61.46 11.16 -14.54
C SER A 512 -62.94 10.90 -14.27
N SER A 513 -63.24 10.19 -13.19
CA SER A 513 -64.61 9.98 -12.71
C SER A 513 -64.66 9.84 -11.18
N TYR A 514 -65.69 10.41 -10.57
CA TYR A 514 -65.95 10.36 -9.14
C TYR A 514 -67.35 9.82 -8.88
N THR A 515 -67.50 8.90 -7.93
CA THR A 515 -68.81 8.38 -7.52
C THR A 515 -69.35 9.21 -6.37
N LEU A 516 -70.60 9.66 -6.46
CA LEU A 516 -71.27 10.41 -5.40
C LEU A 516 -71.67 9.46 -4.26
N VAL A 517 -71.47 9.94 -3.04
CA VAL A 517 -71.87 9.25 -1.80
C VAL A 517 -72.59 10.27 -0.92
N ILE A 518 -73.86 9.99 -0.63
CA ILE A 518 -74.70 10.71 0.33
C ILE A 518 -74.89 9.77 1.52
N TYR A 519 -74.32 10.09 2.67
CA TYR A 519 -74.42 9.23 3.85
C TYR A 519 -75.87 9.15 4.33
N GLY A 520 -76.39 7.92 4.42
CA GLY A 520 -77.78 7.59 4.70
C GLY A 520 -78.62 7.23 3.47
N ASP A 521 -78.23 7.62 2.25
CA ASP A 521 -78.86 7.18 0.99
C ASP A 521 -78.17 5.88 0.54
N VAL A 522 -78.61 4.76 1.09
CA VAL A 522 -78.04 3.42 0.81
C VAL A 522 -78.76 2.75 -0.35
N ASN A 523 -79.94 3.23 -0.73
CA ASN A 523 -80.69 2.69 -1.85
C ASN A 523 -80.37 3.37 -3.20
N GLY A 524 -79.78 4.57 -3.18
CA GLY A 524 -79.41 5.34 -4.36
C GLY A 524 -80.55 6.21 -4.94
N ASP A 525 -81.56 6.57 -4.14
CA ASP A 525 -82.69 7.39 -4.55
C ASP A 525 -82.49 8.90 -4.28
N GLY A 526 -81.41 9.27 -3.58
CA GLY A 526 -81.02 10.67 -3.30
C GLY A 526 -81.77 11.28 -2.12
N LYS A 527 -82.61 10.50 -1.43
CA LYS A 527 -83.31 10.85 -0.20
C LYS A 527 -82.82 9.91 0.91
N ILE A 528 -83.08 10.29 2.16
CA ILE A 528 -82.85 9.43 3.32
C ILE A 528 -84.21 9.13 3.92
N ASN A 529 -84.70 7.91 3.77
CA ASN A 529 -86.06 7.52 4.18
C ASN A 529 -86.14 6.08 4.72
N LYS A 530 -87.35 5.58 5.00
CA LYS A 530 -87.56 4.23 5.56
C LYS A 530 -87.01 3.11 4.65
N THR A 531 -86.93 3.34 3.34
CA THR A 531 -86.36 2.40 2.37
C THR A 531 -84.88 2.16 2.63
N ASP A 532 -84.13 3.21 2.97
CA ASP A 532 -82.73 3.13 3.36
C ASP A 532 -82.55 2.34 4.64
N LEU A 533 -83.39 2.62 5.64
CA LEU A 533 -83.37 1.89 6.90
C LEU A 533 -83.61 0.38 6.68
N ASN A 534 -84.59 0.02 5.86
CA ASN A 534 -84.88 -1.38 5.55
C ASN A 534 -83.74 -2.04 4.76
N ARG A 535 -83.08 -1.32 3.86
CA ARG A 535 -81.94 -1.84 3.08
C ARG A 535 -80.69 -2.01 3.94
N LEU A 536 -80.43 -1.09 4.87
CA LEU A 536 -79.36 -1.23 5.86
C LEU A 536 -79.64 -2.39 6.83
N ASN A 537 -80.88 -2.55 7.30
CA ASN A 537 -81.26 -3.69 8.14
C ASN A 537 -81.05 -5.03 7.42
N ARG A 538 -81.38 -5.10 6.12
CA ARG A 538 -81.12 -6.28 5.28
C ARG A 538 -79.64 -6.57 5.05
N HIS A 539 -78.79 -5.55 5.08
CA HIS A 539 -77.35 -5.74 5.05
C HIS A 539 -76.82 -6.35 6.36
N LEU A 540 -77.26 -5.81 7.49
CA LEU A 540 -76.84 -6.26 8.82
C LEU A 540 -77.31 -7.69 9.15
N ASN A 541 -78.50 -8.08 8.69
CA ASN A 541 -79.02 -9.44 8.86
C ASN A 541 -78.57 -10.43 7.74
N GLY A 542 -77.72 -9.98 6.80
CA GLY A 542 -77.15 -10.81 5.75
C GLY A 542 -78.06 -11.13 4.56
N THR A 543 -79.33 -10.70 4.56
CA THR A 543 -80.30 -11.02 3.49
C THR A 543 -80.07 -10.24 2.19
N GLN A 544 -79.45 -9.06 2.25
CA GLN A 544 -79.03 -8.30 1.07
C GLN A 544 -77.78 -7.47 1.37
N LYS A 545 -76.62 -7.86 0.82
CA LYS A 545 -75.36 -7.13 1.05
C LYS A 545 -75.27 -5.82 0.28
N LEU A 546 -74.90 -4.74 0.96
CA LEU A 546 -74.48 -3.48 0.34
C LEU A 546 -73.01 -3.59 -0.10
N THR A 547 -72.66 -2.96 -1.23
CA THR A 547 -71.28 -2.92 -1.74
C THR A 547 -70.91 -1.52 -2.24
N GLY A 548 -69.61 -1.28 -2.38
CA GLY A 548 -69.07 -0.06 -2.99
C GLY A 548 -69.55 1.24 -2.33
N CYS A 549 -70.05 2.16 -3.15
CA CYS A 549 -70.55 3.47 -2.69
C CYS A 549 -71.75 3.35 -1.74
N TYR A 550 -72.62 2.36 -1.91
CA TYR A 550 -73.79 2.14 -1.05
C TYR A 550 -73.40 1.62 0.33
N LEU A 551 -72.39 0.74 0.40
CA LEU A 551 -71.81 0.33 1.68
C LEU A 551 -71.14 1.52 2.38
N LYS A 552 -70.49 2.41 1.61
CA LYS A 552 -69.90 3.62 2.20
C LYS A 552 -70.96 4.60 2.71
N ALA A 553 -72.07 4.77 1.98
CA ALA A 553 -73.19 5.58 2.42
C ALA A 553 -73.86 5.05 3.70
N ALA A 554 -73.72 3.76 4.00
CA ALA A 554 -74.28 3.13 5.19
C ALA A 554 -73.53 3.45 6.50
N ASP A 555 -72.31 3.99 6.45
CA ASP A 555 -71.52 4.47 7.60
C ASP A 555 -72.09 5.82 8.11
N THR A 556 -73.30 5.79 8.65
CA THR A 556 -74.06 6.98 9.07
C THR A 556 -73.59 7.54 10.41
N ASN A 557 -72.90 6.73 11.23
CA ASN A 557 -72.26 7.18 12.47
C ASN A 557 -70.90 7.90 12.21
N ARG A 558 -70.33 7.72 11.02
CA ARG A 558 -69.03 8.27 10.55
C ARG A 558 -67.84 7.86 11.41
N LYS A 559 -67.92 6.74 12.15
CA LYS A 559 -66.87 6.25 13.05
C LYS A 559 -65.83 5.37 12.36
N LYS A 560 -66.07 4.95 11.11
CA LYS A 560 -65.16 4.08 10.33
C LYS A 560 -64.90 2.73 11.02
N ASP A 561 -65.83 2.27 11.85
CA ASP A 561 -65.83 1.00 12.59
C ASP A 561 -66.46 -0.15 11.77
N GLY A 562 -66.71 0.09 10.47
CA GLY A 562 -67.47 -0.80 9.62
C GLY A 562 -68.97 -0.65 9.86
N VAL A 563 -69.76 -0.99 8.83
CA VAL A 563 -71.22 -0.83 8.91
C VAL A 563 -71.81 -1.79 9.93
N ASN A 564 -72.42 -1.26 10.98
CA ASN A 564 -72.92 -2.05 12.10
C ASN A 564 -74.27 -1.52 12.65
N VAL A 565 -74.76 -2.08 13.76
CA VAL A 565 -76.07 -1.73 14.35
C VAL A 565 -76.15 -0.25 14.76
N LEU A 566 -75.04 0.40 15.10
CA LEU A 566 -75.01 1.82 15.42
C LEU A 566 -75.39 2.68 14.22
N ASP A 567 -74.98 2.29 13.01
CA ASP A 567 -75.40 2.99 11.79
C ASP A 567 -76.91 2.88 11.56
N LEU A 568 -77.49 1.71 11.83
CA LEU A 568 -78.95 1.55 11.75
C LEU A 568 -79.66 2.46 12.76
N VAL A 569 -79.11 2.59 13.98
CA VAL A 569 -79.63 3.48 15.02
C VAL A 569 -79.50 4.96 14.60
N TYR A 570 -78.37 5.37 14.02
CA TYR A 570 -78.17 6.74 13.55
C TYR A 570 -79.12 7.09 12.41
N LEU A 571 -79.27 6.18 11.44
CA LEU A 571 -80.23 6.32 10.37
C LEU A 571 -81.67 6.45 10.92
N ASN A 572 -82.06 5.61 11.87
CA ASN A 572 -83.38 5.68 12.51
C ASN A 572 -83.59 7.00 13.28
N LYS A 573 -82.59 7.46 14.04
CA LYS A 573 -82.63 8.74 14.75
C LYS A 573 -82.75 9.93 13.80
N HIS A 574 -82.11 9.86 12.62
CA HIS A 574 -82.24 10.87 11.59
C HIS A 574 -83.67 10.94 11.03
N LEU A 575 -84.29 9.80 10.76
CA LEU A 575 -85.69 9.73 10.31
C LEU A 575 -86.68 10.25 11.37
N GLN A 576 -86.33 10.15 12.66
CA GLN A 576 -87.10 10.72 13.78
C GLN A 576 -86.83 12.23 14.00
N GLY A 577 -85.98 12.87 13.20
CA GLY A 577 -85.59 14.27 13.37
C GLY A 577 -84.70 14.56 14.59
N LYS A 578 -84.17 13.51 15.24
CA LYS A 578 -83.36 13.65 16.47
C LYS A 578 -81.90 14.00 16.18
N ILE A 579 -81.39 13.65 15.01
CA ILE A 579 -80.03 13.96 14.56
C ILE A 579 -80.00 14.27 13.06
N THR A 580 -78.96 14.96 12.61
CA THR A 580 -78.65 15.12 11.18
C THR A 580 -77.43 14.29 10.82
N ILE A 581 -77.54 13.40 9.82
CA ILE A 581 -76.39 12.63 9.34
C ILE A 581 -75.41 13.58 8.63
N GLN A 582 -74.17 13.62 9.13
CA GLN A 582 -73.11 14.43 8.53
C GLN A 582 -72.68 13.85 7.17
N GLN A 583 -72.63 14.72 6.16
CA GLN A 583 -72.38 14.35 4.76
C GLN A 583 -70.91 14.28 4.36
#